data_AF-A0AAW0YPU7-F1
#
_entry.id   AF-A0AAW0YPU7-F1
#
_cell.length_a   1.000
_cell.length_b   1.000
_cell.length_c   1.000
_cell.angle_alpha   90.00
_cell.angle_beta   90.00
_cell.angle_gamma   90.00
#
_symmetry.space_group_name_H-M   'P 1'
#
loop_
_entity.id
_entity.type
_entity.pdbx_description
1 polymer ?
#
loop_
_entity_poly.entity_id
_entity_poly.type
_entity_poly.pdbx_seq_one_letter_code
_entity_poly.pdbx_strand_id
1 'polypeptide(L)'
;MQINYIPVQLGTASIDQHLPVLSRYPWVPEISALEDQVYILYRQRAQKAVQRRRQDVRDQNDEFSPFAGKGAIGDEYRTRRAAEREGRRTRRRREREKKGDASHHDGMSTDDEESQSEIQLVQSELERIASEARKVFEDVEDDFSQLKRIMARFEEWRSKEGATYSDAYVSYNLPQIFSPYIRLQMLLWNPLMRDSDGIEVERMKWFNLLLLYGTSDNTDDEPSRLKIDPDRKLMSHLVERVVLVKLKEIIGCWWDPLSHVQTVRLVNMVRHYAEAYPSLGPSSKPLKDLTHAIIAKIRDAIDNDIFIPMFPKNVYENKNSGVSLFFQRQFWVAWKLLSSTLMWHKVLSDSVIHDLAVRSLLNLYLLPALNLAAEINPSDALDKCRNVINALPRAWVKSEETHAFLGRLEDFLVKLAEKLDPAAHSPALKEVCDLLKSIGAQSQADKIAYKYL
;
A
#
# COMPACT_ATOMS: atom_id res chain seq x y z
N MET A 1 -58.20 -20.02 -1.29
CA MET A 1 -58.10 -20.20 -2.75
C MET A 1 -56.65 -19.93 -3.15
N GLN A 2 -55.98 -20.98 -3.65
CA GLN A 2 -54.69 -21.03 -4.37
C GLN A 2 -53.48 -20.27 -3.81
N ILE A 3 -52.72 -20.99 -2.99
CA ILE A 3 -51.27 -20.83 -2.82
C ILE A 3 -50.63 -21.54 -4.02
N ASN A 4 -49.96 -20.79 -4.91
CA ASN A 4 -49.19 -21.39 -6.00
C ASN A 4 -47.83 -21.88 -5.47
N TYR A 5 -47.76 -23.20 -5.28
CA TYR A 5 -46.50 -23.96 -5.20
C TYR A 5 -45.72 -23.80 -6.52
N ILE A 6 -44.44 -23.45 -6.45
CA ILE A 6 -43.51 -23.64 -7.56
C ILE A 6 -42.89 -25.03 -7.39
N PRO A 7 -43.12 -25.99 -8.32
CA PRO A 7 -42.57 -27.32 -8.21
C PRO A 7 -41.11 -27.34 -8.67
N VAL A 8 -40.23 -27.92 -7.85
CA VAL A 8 -38.88 -28.30 -8.26
C VAL A 8 -39.00 -29.58 -9.08
N GLN A 9 -39.00 -29.45 -10.41
CA GLN A 9 -38.83 -30.59 -11.31
C GLN A 9 -37.33 -30.89 -11.47
N LEU A 10 -36.91 -32.03 -10.92
CA LEU A 10 -35.67 -32.71 -11.25
C LEU A 10 -35.77 -33.21 -12.70
N GLY A 11 -35.02 -32.57 -13.60
CA GLY A 11 -34.85 -32.98 -14.99
C GLY A 11 -33.39 -32.87 -15.37
N THR A 12 -32.79 -34.01 -15.73
CA THR A 12 -31.43 -34.14 -16.27
C THR A 12 -31.25 -33.30 -17.53
N ALA A 13 -30.59 -32.15 -17.43
CA ALA A 13 -30.15 -31.36 -18.58
C ALA A 13 -28.82 -30.67 -18.28
N SER A 14 -27.87 -30.84 -19.21
CA SER A 14 -26.56 -30.21 -19.38
C SER A 14 -26.25 -29.02 -18.44
N ILE A 15 -25.22 -29.19 -17.61
CA ILE A 15 -24.78 -28.33 -16.49
C ILE A 15 -24.27 -26.92 -16.90
N ASP A 16 -24.27 -26.56 -18.19
CA ASP A 16 -23.66 -25.31 -18.67
C ASP A 16 -24.58 -24.08 -18.86
N GLN A 17 -25.88 -24.14 -18.50
CA GLN A 17 -26.81 -23.01 -18.80
C GLN A 17 -27.58 -22.41 -17.61
N HIS A 18 -27.28 -22.77 -16.35
CA HIS A 18 -28.05 -22.27 -15.20
C HIS A 18 -27.25 -21.67 -14.05
N LEU A 19 -26.19 -20.88 -14.29
CA LEU A 19 -25.72 -19.94 -13.25
C LEU A 19 -25.03 -18.66 -13.76
N PRO A 20 -25.80 -17.57 -13.85
CA PRO A 20 -25.38 -16.26 -13.36
C PRO A 20 -26.43 -15.77 -12.34
N VAL A 21 -26.29 -16.13 -11.05
CA VAL A 21 -27.39 -15.96 -10.05
C VAL A 21 -27.08 -14.97 -8.92
N LEU A 22 -25.96 -14.23 -8.96
CA LEU A 22 -25.83 -13.05 -8.09
C LEU A 22 -26.49 -11.80 -8.67
N SER A 23 -26.53 -11.66 -10.00
CA SER A 23 -27.18 -10.52 -10.67
C SER A 23 -28.71 -10.58 -10.63
N ARG A 24 -29.29 -11.65 -10.07
CA ARG A 24 -30.74 -11.82 -9.94
C ARG A 24 -31.29 -11.33 -8.60
N TYR A 25 -30.43 -11.14 -7.60
CA TYR A 25 -30.84 -10.57 -6.31
C TYR A 25 -30.85 -9.04 -6.41
N PRO A 26 -32.00 -8.38 -6.16
CA PRO A 26 -32.15 -6.94 -6.39
C PRO A 26 -31.21 -6.08 -5.54
N TRP A 27 -30.78 -6.58 -4.36
CA TRP A 27 -29.86 -5.89 -3.45
C TRP A 27 -28.38 -5.94 -3.86
N VAL A 28 -27.95 -6.86 -4.73
CA VAL A 28 -26.52 -6.95 -5.13
C VAL A 28 -26.05 -5.70 -5.92
N PRO A 29 -26.83 -5.19 -6.89
CA PRO A 29 -26.55 -3.88 -7.50
C PRO A 29 -26.55 -2.73 -6.49
N GLU A 30 -27.48 -2.73 -5.53
CA GLU A 30 -27.58 -1.67 -4.52
C GLU A 30 -26.35 -1.64 -3.60
N ILE A 31 -25.88 -2.79 -3.12
CA ILE A 31 -24.63 -2.91 -2.36
C ILE A 31 -23.44 -2.38 -3.17
N SER A 32 -23.41 -2.68 -4.47
CA SER A 32 -22.33 -2.23 -5.36
C SER A 32 -22.36 -0.70 -5.54
N ALA A 33 -23.55 -0.11 -5.66
CA ALA A 33 -23.72 1.34 -5.73
C ALA A 33 -23.29 2.04 -4.43
N LEU A 34 -23.57 1.45 -3.27
CA LEU A 34 -23.10 1.97 -1.98
C LEU A 34 -21.57 1.89 -1.87
N GLU A 35 -20.96 0.77 -2.26
CA GLU A 35 -19.50 0.63 -2.30
C GLU A 35 -18.85 1.67 -3.22
N ASP A 36 -19.42 1.91 -4.41
CA ASP A 36 -18.93 2.93 -5.33
C ASP A 36 -18.97 4.34 -4.73
N GLN A 37 -20.05 4.69 -4.00
CA GLN A 37 -20.12 5.96 -3.27
C GLN A 37 -18.99 6.09 -2.23
N VAL A 38 -18.72 5.04 -1.47
CA VAL A 38 -17.60 5.02 -0.49
C VAL A 38 -16.26 5.20 -1.21
N TYR A 39 -16.02 4.47 -2.29
CA TYR A 39 -14.75 4.53 -3.02
C TYR A 39 -14.55 5.89 -3.69
N ILE A 40 -15.61 6.53 -4.19
CA ILE A 40 -15.56 7.90 -4.72
C ILE A 40 -15.16 8.88 -3.62
N LEU A 41 -15.79 8.82 -2.45
CA LEU A 41 -15.49 9.69 -1.32
C LEU A 41 -14.03 9.53 -0.85
N TYR A 42 -13.58 8.27 -0.71
CA TYR A 42 -12.19 7.93 -0.40
C TYR A 42 -11.22 8.48 -1.44
N ARG A 43 -11.52 8.32 -2.73
CA ARG A 43 -10.72 8.83 -3.84
C ARG A 43 -10.59 10.33 -3.81
N GLN A 44 -11.69 11.06 -3.63
CA GLN A 44 -11.68 12.52 -3.59
C GLN A 44 -10.82 13.03 -2.44
N ARG A 45 -10.95 12.43 -1.25
CA ARG A 45 -10.15 12.79 -0.08
C ARG A 45 -8.65 12.57 -0.31
N ALA A 46 -8.27 11.38 -0.77
CA ALA A 46 -6.87 11.05 -1.01
C ALA A 46 -6.26 11.87 -2.16
N GLN A 47 -6.98 12.07 -3.27
CA GLN A 47 -6.52 12.86 -4.41
C GLN A 47 -6.28 14.32 -4.05
N LYS A 48 -7.07 14.89 -3.13
CA LYS A 48 -6.87 16.27 -2.67
C LYS A 48 -5.50 16.47 -2.03
N ALA A 49 -5.07 15.53 -1.18
CA ALA A 49 -3.74 15.57 -0.57
C ALA A 49 -2.62 15.44 -1.62
N VAL A 50 -2.77 14.51 -2.56
CA VAL A 50 -1.80 14.30 -3.66
C VAL A 50 -1.69 15.54 -4.56
N GLN A 51 -2.83 16.11 -4.98
CA GLN A 51 -2.87 17.30 -5.84
C GLN A 51 -2.26 18.51 -5.14
N ARG A 52 -2.57 18.72 -3.85
CA ARG A 52 -1.96 19.78 -3.03
C ARG A 52 -0.44 19.62 -3.00
N ARG A 53 0.07 18.42 -2.69
CA ARG A 53 1.51 18.12 -2.66
C ARG A 53 2.17 18.41 -4.01
N ARG A 54 1.60 17.93 -5.12
CA ARG A 54 2.14 18.16 -6.47
C ARG A 54 2.13 19.65 -6.82
N GLN A 55 1.09 20.39 -6.42
CA GLN A 55 1.05 21.84 -6.61
C GLN A 55 2.12 22.55 -5.78
N ASP A 56 2.34 22.14 -4.53
CA ASP A 56 3.38 22.70 -3.67
C ASP A 56 4.78 22.52 -4.27
N VAL A 57 5.07 21.37 -4.88
CA VAL A 57 6.35 21.12 -5.55
C VAL A 57 6.52 22.01 -6.79
N ARG A 58 5.46 22.19 -7.60
CA ARG A 58 5.48 23.10 -8.76
C ARG A 58 5.71 24.55 -8.33
N ASP A 59 4.96 25.01 -7.32
CA ASP A 59 5.11 26.37 -6.79
C ASP A 59 6.55 26.59 -6.28
N GLN A 60 7.14 25.62 -5.55
CA GLN A 60 8.52 25.72 -5.08
C GLN A 60 9.57 25.70 -6.19
N ASN A 61 9.34 24.91 -7.24
CA ASN A 61 10.21 24.93 -8.40
C ASN A 61 10.18 26.31 -9.07
N ASP A 62 9.01 26.92 -9.23
CA ASP A 62 8.91 28.28 -9.77
C ASP A 62 9.53 29.33 -8.84
N GLU A 63 9.40 29.16 -7.51
CA GLU A 63 9.98 30.06 -6.50
C GLU A 63 11.52 30.04 -6.51
N PHE A 64 12.13 28.86 -6.73
CA PHE A 64 13.57 28.66 -6.52
C PHE A 64 14.36 28.38 -7.81
N SER A 65 13.71 28.08 -8.93
CA SER A 65 14.43 27.81 -10.18
C SER A 65 15.17 29.06 -10.66
N PRO A 66 16.48 28.98 -10.91
CA PRO A 66 17.24 30.10 -11.48
C PRO A 66 16.79 30.44 -12.91
N PHE A 67 15.99 29.56 -13.53
CA PHE A 67 15.44 29.73 -14.88
C PHE A 67 13.99 30.22 -14.88
N ALA A 68 13.37 30.42 -13.72
CA ALA A 68 12.00 30.91 -13.63
C ALA A 68 11.91 32.37 -14.11
N GLY A 69 10.93 32.66 -14.97
CA GLY A 69 10.63 34.03 -15.41
C GLY A 69 10.05 34.87 -14.26
N LYS A 70 10.27 36.19 -14.29
CA LYS A 70 9.77 37.16 -13.29
C LYS A 70 8.23 37.25 -13.17
N GLY A 71 7.47 36.49 -13.98
CA GLY A 71 6.01 36.47 -13.98
C GLY A 71 5.36 35.81 -12.75
N ALA A 72 6.15 35.21 -11.85
CA ALA A 72 5.67 34.61 -10.60
C ALA A 72 5.54 35.61 -9.43
N ILE A 73 5.98 36.86 -9.61
CA ILE A 73 6.02 37.88 -8.56
C ILE A 73 4.63 38.53 -8.47
N GLY A 74 3.93 38.33 -7.35
CA GLY A 74 2.66 39.04 -7.03
C GLY A 74 1.39 38.18 -7.07
N ASP A 75 1.47 36.86 -7.26
CA ASP A 75 0.31 35.97 -7.11
C ASP A 75 -0.03 35.77 -5.62
N GLU A 76 -1.04 36.47 -5.12
CA GLU A 76 -1.54 36.34 -3.74
C GLU A 76 -1.97 34.90 -3.41
N TYR A 77 -2.53 34.16 -4.37
CA TYR A 77 -2.95 32.77 -4.15
C TYR A 77 -1.74 31.87 -3.92
N ARG A 78 -0.67 32.06 -4.69
CA ARG A 78 0.60 31.34 -4.50
C ARG A 78 1.24 31.68 -3.16
N THR A 79 1.24 32.96 -2.78
CA THR A 79 1.76 33.42 -1.48
C THR A 79 1.01 32.78 -0.32
N ARG A 80 -0.32 32.71 -0.41
CA ARG A 80 -1.17 32.03 0.59
C ARG A 80 -0.85 30.53 0.69
N ARG A 81 -0.71 29.83 -0.45
CA ARG A 81 -0.33 28.40 -0.46
C ARG A 81 1.06 28.18 0.13
N ALA A 82 2.03 29.05 -0.17
CA ALA A 82 3.37 28.97 0.40
C ALA A 82 3.37 29.13 1.94
N ALA A 83 2.58 30.07 2.46
CA ALA A 83 2.40 30.25 3.90
C ALA A 83 1.71 29.03 4.55
N GLU A 84 0.67 28.47 3.92
CA GLU A 84 -0.02 27.27 4.42
C GLU A 84 0.93 26.07 4.47
N ARG A 85 1.68 25.83 3.39
CA ARG A 85 2.69 24.78 3.26
C ARG A 85 3.74 24.87 4.36
N GLU A 86 4.30 26.05 4.59
CA GLU A 86 5.31 26.27 5.65
C GLU A 86 4.70 26.15 7.05
N GLY A 87 3.43 26.55 7.21
CA GLY A 87 2.66 26.32 8.42
C GLY A 87 2.53 24.83 8.75
N ARG A 88 2.18 23.98 7.77
CA ARG A 88 2.12 22.51 7.95
C ARG A 88 3.48 21.94 8.34
N ARG A 89 4.56 22.33 7.64
CA ARG A 89 5.93 21.89 7.96
C ARG A 89 6.37 22.28 9.37
N THR A 90 6.09 23.51 9.77
CA THR A 90 6.42 24.03 11.10
C THR A 90 5.70 23.25 12.20
N ARG A 91 4.42 22.92 12.02
CA ARG A 91 3.66 22.10 12.96
C ARG A 91 4.30 20.72 13.13
N ARG A 92 4.60 20.02 12.02
CA ARG A 92 5.27 18.70 12.08
C ARG A 92 6.64 18.77 12.75
N ARG A 93 7.41 19.83 12.48
CA ARG A 93 8.74 20.03 13.10
C ARG A 93 8.62 20.16 14.61
N ARG A 94 7.71 21.01 15.09
CA ARG A 94 7.46 21.20 16.53
C ARG A 94 6.97 19.92 17.22
N GLU A 95 6.12 19.14 16.56
CA GLU A 95 5.66 17.85 17.10
C GLU A 95 6.79 16.82 17.23
N ARG A 96 7.76 16.83 16.30
CA ARG A 96 8.94 15.95 16.38
C ARG A 96 9.94 16.41 17.43
N GLU A 97 10.18 17.70 17.54
CA GLU A 97 11.06 18.27 18.59
C GLU A 97 10.56 17.85 19.98
N LYS A 98 9.24 17.85 20.20
CA LYS A 98 8.63 17.32 21.43
C LYS A 98 8.89 15.82 21.66
N LYS A 99 9.06 15.03 20.60
CA LYS A 99 9.32 13.59 20.65
C LYS A 99 10.82 13.25 20.68
N GLY A 100 11.71 14.23 20.51
CA GLY A 100 13.17 14.02 20.54
C GLY A 100 13.74 13.31 19.30
N ASP A 101 13.06 13.35 18.16
CA ASP A 101 13.53 12.69 16.93
C ASP A 101 14.54 13.57 16.17
N ALA A 102 15.83 13.39 16.48
CA ALA A 102 16.94 14.10 15.85
C ALA A 102 17.36 13.53 14.48
N SER A 103 16.84 12.36 14.08
CA SER A 103 17.26 11.63 12.87
C SER A 103 16.42 11.98 11.62
N HIS A 104 15.33 12.72 11.81
CA HIS A 104 14.36 12.99 10.75
C HIS A 104 14.81 14.14 9.82
N HIS A 105 14.89 13.86 8.53
CA HIS A 105 15.16 14.89 7.52
C HIS A 105 13.86 15.51 6.95
N ASP A 106 13.91 16.81 6.63
CA ASP A 106 12.81 17.48 5.94
C ASP A 106 12.56 16.80 4.58
N GLY A 107 11.31 16.44 4.28
CA GLY A 107 10.93 15.58 3.14
C GLY A 107 10.54 14.14 3.51
N MET A 108 10.89 13.64 4.69
CA MET A 108 10.48 12.30 5.16
C MET A 108 9.03 12.25 5.68
N SER A 109 8.43 13.39 6.03
CA SER A 109 7.05 13.44 6.56
C SER A 109 6.00 13.19 5.47
N THR A 110 4.83 12.66 5.84
CA THR A 110 3.65 12.59 4.96
C THR A 110 2.88 13.90 5.05
N ASP A 111 2.36 14.41 3.92
CA ASP A 111 1.54 15.64 3.85
C ASP A 111 0.04 15.32 3.81
N ASP A 112 -0.46 14.71 4.88
CA ASP A 112 -1.83 14.20 5.02
C ASP A 112 -2.67 14.93 6.09
N GLU A 113 -2.31 16.16 6.45
CA GLU A 113 -3.15 17.02 7.29
C GLU A 113 -4.34 17.58 6.51
N GLU A 114 -5.48 17.53 7.18
CA GLU A 114 -6.77 18.00 6.69
C GLU A 114 -7.37 18.96 7.72
N SER A 115 -8.24 19.85 7.26
CA SER A 115 -9.01 20.72 8.14
C SER A 115 -10.09 19.93 8.88
N GLN A 116 -10.48 20.39 10.07
CA GLN A 116 -11.56 19.76 10.83
C GLN A 116 -12.89 19.75 10.07
N SER A 117 -13.17 20.79 9.29
CA SER A 117 -14.37 20.86 8.45
C SER A 117 -14.38 19.80 7.34
N GLU A 118 -13.24 19.49 6.73
CA GLU A 118 -13.14 18.43 5.72
C GLU A 118 -13.34 17.04 6.34
N ILE A 119 -12.75 16.81 7.51
CA ILE A 119 -12.91 15.56 8.26
C ILE A 119 -14.39 15.35 8.62
N GLN A 120 -15.05 16.38 9.14
CA GLN A 120 -16.48 16.32 9.51
C GLN A 120 -17.38 16.08 8.30
N LEU A 121 -17.12 16.72 7.16
CA LEU A 121 -17.88 16.52 5.94
C LEU A 121 -17.79 15.08 5.42
N VAL A 122 -16.58 14.52 5.39
CA VAL A 122 -16.38 13.12 4.98
C VAL A 122 -17.06 12.17 5.96
N GLN A 123 -16.98 12.45 7.26
CA GLN A 123 -17.63 11.66 8.29
C GLN A 123 -19.15 11.66 8.15
N SER A 124 -19.77 12.83 7.90
CA SER A 124 -21.23 12.92 7.70
C SER A 124 -21.70 12.17 6.44
N GLU A 125 -20.91 12.18 5.36
CA GLU A 125 -21.22 11.41 4.17
C GLU A 125 -21.09 9.90 4.38
N LEU A 126 -20.06 9.45 5.12
CA LEU A 126 -19.93 8.03 5.50
C LEU A 126 -21.11 7.59 6.39
N GLU A 127 -21.58 8.44 7.30
CA GLU A 127 -22.76 8.18 8.13
C GLU A 127 -24.06 8.11 7.32
N ARG A 128 -24.21 8.97 6.31
CA ARG A 128 -25.33 8.92 5.36
C ARG A 128 -25.34 7.58 4.62
N ILE A 129 -24.20 7.19 4.04
CA ILE A 129 -24.04 5.90 3.34
C ILE A 129 -24.30 4.72 4.30
N ALA A 130 -23.82 4.79 5.55
CA ALA A 130 -24.10 3.77 6.56
C ALA A 130 -25.59 3.63 6.85
N SER A 131 -26.34 4.74 6.79
CA SER A 131 -27.79 4.75 7.01
C SER A 131 -28.54 4.13 5.86
N GLU A 132 -28.13 4.40 4.62
CA GLU A 132 -28.68 3.76 3.43
C GLU A 132 -28.38 2.26 3.42
N ALA A 133 -27.17 1.86 3.80
CA ALA A 133 -26.77 0.45 3.92
C ALA A 133 -27.66 -0.36 4.87
N ARG A 134 -28.24 0.26 5.90
CA ARG A 134 -29.17 -0.42 6.83
C ARG A 134 -30.54 -0.72 6.21
N LYS A 135 -30.89 -0.08 5.10
CA LYS A 135 -32.19 -0.22 4.43
C LYS A 135 -32.18 -1.25 3.29
N VAL A 136 -31.00 -1.70 2.86
CA VAL A 136 -30.80 -2.66 1.76
C VAL A 136 -31.62 -3.95 1.91
N PHE A 137 -31.92 -4.34 3.15
CA PHE A 137 -32.73 -5.54 3.44
C PHE A 137 -34.02 -5.23 4.19
N GLU A 138 -34.50 -3.99 4.19
CA GLU A 138 -35.70 -3.58 4.95
C GLU A 138 -36.97 -4.30 4.47
N ASP A 139 -37.04 -4.62 3.18
CA ASP A 139 -38.14 -5.31 2.51
C ASP A 139 -37.91 -6.83 2.37
N VAL A 140 -36.83 -7.37 2.94
CA VAL A 140 -36.45 -8.78 2.85
C VAL A 140 -36.73 -9.48 4.17
N GLU A 141 -37.41 -10.64 4.11
CA GLU A 141 -37.65 -11.45 5.31
C GLU A 141 -36.35 -11.83 6.02
N ASP A 142 -36.39 -11.87 7.36
CA ASP A 142 -35.24 -12.14 8.23
C ASP A 142 -34.44 -13.39 7.80
N ASP A 143 -35.13 -14.44 7.38
CA ASP A 143 -34.53 -15.72 6.95
C ASP A 143 -33.64 -15.57 5.71
N PHE A 144 -33.78 -14.50 4.94
CA PHE A 144 -32.97 -14.18 3.75
C PHE A 144 -32.14 -12.90 3.88
N SER A 145 -32.34 -12.08 4.91
CA SER A 145 -31.55 -10.86 5.14
C SER A 145 -30.38 -11.07 6.11
N GLN A 146 -30.42 -12.10 6.97
CA GLN A 146 -29.41 -12.31 8.01
C GLN A 146 -28.44 -13.44 7.65
N LEU A 147 -27.15 -13.10 7.54
CA LEU A 147 -26.06 -14.06 7.28
C LEU A 147 -26.11 -15.28 8.22
N LYS A 148 -26.36 -15.06 9.51
CA LYS A 148 -26.45 -16.13 10.52
C LYS A 148 -27.57 -17.14 10.21
N ARG A 149 -28.74 -16.67 9.75
CA ARG A 149 -29.88 -17.54 9.45
C ARG A 149 -29.62 -18.35 8.19
N ILE A 150 -29.09 -17.72 7.16
CA ILE A 150 -28.72 -18.38 5.90
C ILE A 150 -27.65 -19.45 6.15
N MET A 151 -26.61 -19.10 6.92
CA MET A 151 -25.58 -20.03 7.35
C MET A 151 -26.19 -21.26 8.04
N ALA A 152 -27.07 -21.05 9.03
CA ALA A 152 -27.72 -22.14 9.77
C ALA A 152 -28.55 -23.07 8.86
N ARG A 153 -29.23 -22.54 7.82
CA ARG A 153 -29.96 -23.36 6.84
C ARG A 153 -29.02 -24.27 6.05
N PHE A 154 -27.84 -23.78 5.65
CA PHE A 154 -26.85 -24.59 4.96
C PHE A 154 -26.18 -25.62 5.88
N GLU A 155 -25.97 -25.31 7.16
CA GLU A 155 -25.51 -26.29 8.15
C GLU A 155 -26.54 -27.38 8.41
N GLU A 156 -27.82 -27.01 8.50
CA GLU A 156 -28.93 -27.95 8.62
C GLU A 156 -29.00 -28.88 7.39
N TRP A 157 -28.87 -28.34 6.18
CA TRP A 157 -28.83 -29.14 4.96
C TRP A 157 -27.61 -30.09 4.95
N ARG A 158 -26.42 -29.57 5.26
CA ARG A 158 -25.18 -30.37 5.34
C ARG A 158 -25.30 -31.53 6.32
N SER A 159 -25.91 -31.30 7.48
CA SER A 159 -26.05 -32.30 8.54
C SER A 159 -27.15 -33.34 8.27
N LYS A 160 -28.29 -32.93 7.69
CA LYS A 160 -29.42 -33.83 7.43
C LYS A 160 -29.29 -34.60 6.12
N GLU A 161 -28.75 -33.97 5.08
CA GLU A 161 -28.72 -34.52 3.72
C GLU A 161 -27.38 -34.24 3.02
N GLY A 162 -26.27 -34.73 3.57
CA GLY A 162 -24.93 -34.48 3.03
C GLY A 162 -24.71 -34.93 1.57
N ALA A 163 -25.43 -35.94 1.09
CA ALA A 163 -25.37 -36.39 -0.30
C ALA A 163 -25.94 -35.33 -1.26
N THR A 164 -27.16 -34.84 -0.99
CA THR A 164 -27.80 -33.82 -1.84
C THR A 164 -27.05 -32.48 -1.76
N TYR A 165 -26.50 -32.15 -0.59
CA TYR A 165 -25.61 -31.00 -0.40
C TYR A 165 -24.37 -31.06 -1.30
N SER A 166 -23.75 -32.24 -1.40
CA SER A 166 -22.57 -32.47 -2.25
C SER A 166 -22.93 -32.46 -3.73
N ASP A 167 -24.00 -33.16 -4.11
CA ASP A 167 -24.47 -33.26 -5.50
C ASP A 167 -24.92 -31.90 -6.07
N ALA A 168 -25.43 -31.00 -5.21
CA ALA A 168 -25.78 -29.64 -5.57
C ALA A 168 -24.58 -28.66 -5.57
N TYR A 169 -23.36 -29.15 -5.34
CA TYR A 169 -22.13 -28.35 -5.28
C TYR A 169 -22.23 -27.16 -4.30
N VAL A 170 -22.89 -27.35 -3.15
CA VAL A 170 -23.17 -26.24 -2.22
C VAL A 170 -21.88 -25.60 -1.71
N SER A 171 -20.89 -26.39 -1.29
CA SER A 171 -19.57 -25.92 -0.82
C SER A 171 -18.88 -24.95 -1.78
N TYR A 172 -18.99 -25.21 -3.09
CA TYR A 172 -18.43 -24.37 -4.13
C TYR A 172 -19.16 -23.02 -4.25
N ASN A 173 -20.47 -23.02 -3.98
CA ASN A 173 -21.32 -21.85 -4.10
C ASN A 173 -21.42 -21.01 -2.81
N LEU A 174 -21.08 -21.56 -1.63
CA LEU A 174 -21.13 -20.83 -0.36
C LEU A 174 -20.43 -19.46 -0.39
N PRO A 175 -19.19 -19.33 -0.94
CA PRO A 175 -18.55 -18.02 -1.00
C PRO A 175 -19.36 -17.01 -1.80
N GLN A 176 -20.05 -17.46 -2.85
CA GLN A 176 -20.91 -16.62 -3.68
C GLN A 176 -22.12 -16.14 -2.88
N ILE A 177 -22.75 -17.05 -2.13
CA ILE A 177 -23.97 -16.81 -1.36
C ILE A 177 -23.70 -15.84 -0.20
N PHE A 178 -22.58 -16.02 0.52
CA PHE A 178 -22.26 -15.19 1.67
C PHE A 178 -21.64 -13.83 1.30
N SER A 179 -21.06 -13.69 0.11
CA SER A 179 -20.34 -12.48 -0.31
C SER A 179 -21.14 -11.17 -0.16
N PRO A 180 -22.42 -11.06 -0.58
CA PRO A 180 -23.17 -9.81 -0.44
C PRO A 180 -23.31 -9.33 1.00
N TYR A 181 -23.58 -10.24 1.95
CA TYR A 181 -23.70 -9.91 3.37
C TYR A 181 -22.38 -9.45 3.97
N ILE A 182 -21.27 -10.10 3.58
CA ILE A 182 -19.93 -9.74 4.04
C ILE A 182 -19.54 -8.38 3.46
N ARG A 183 -19.77 -8.15 2.17
CA ARG A 183 -19.53 -6.86 1.50
C ARG A 183 -20.24 -5.72 2.20
N LEU A 184 -21.52 -5.90 2.55
CA LEU A 184 -22.30 -4.89 3.29
C LEU A 184 -21.74 -4.64 4.70
N GLN A 185 -21.35 -5.70 5.43
CA GLN A 185 -20.68 -5.54 6.74
C GLN A 185 -19.32 -4.85 6.63
N MET A 186 -18.62 -5.06 5.52
CA MET A 186 -17.32 -4.44 5.24
C MET A 186 -17.45 -3.10 4.52
N LEU A 187 -18.64 -2.53 4.32
CA LEU A 187 -18.86 -1.38 3.44
C LEU A 187 -17.90 -0.21 3.73
N LEU A 188 -17.76 0.18 4.99
CA LEU A 188 -16.91 1.29 5.44
C LEU A 188 -15.54 0.85 5.95
N TRP A 189 -15.18 -0.42 5.79
CA TRP A 189 -13.88 -0.91 6.23
C TRP A 189 -12.77 -0.32 5.36
N ASN A 190 -11.87 0.44 6.00
CA ASN A 190 -10.64 0.93 5.40
C ASN A 190 -9.48 0.80 6.43
N PRO A 191 -8.57 -0.17 6.26
CA PRO A 191 -7.48 -0.42 7.22
C PRO A 191 -6.36 0.64 7.16
N LEU A 192 -6.41 1.56 6.19
CA LEU A 192 -5.41 2.61 6.00
C LEU A 192 -5.83 3.96 6.61
N MET A 193 -7.02 4.06 7.20
CA MET A 193 -7.48 5.26 7.92
C MET A 193 -6.73 5.43 9.25
N ARG A 194 -6.51 6.68 9.67
CA ARG A 194 -5.76 6.98 10.91
C ARG A 194 -6.52 6.53 12.16
N ASP A 195 -7.83 6.80 12.20
CA ASP A 195 -8.71 6.57 13.35
C ASP A 195 -9.47 5.24 13.29
N SER A 196 -9.26 4.45 12.24
CA SER A 196 -9.64 3.05 12.30
C SER A 196 -8.65 2.37 13.23
N ASP A 197 -9.00 2.20 14.51
CA ASP A 197 -8.36 1.18 15.35
C ASP A 197 -8.52 -0.12 14.58
N GLY A 198 -7.46 -0.51 13.87
CA GLY A 198 -7.52 -1.39 12.70
C GLY A 198 -8.42 -2.58 12.97
N ILE A 199 -9.69 -2.50 12.55
CA ILE A 199 -10.64 -3.58 12.72
C ILE A 199 -10.12 -4.67 11.80
N GLU A 200 -9.34 -5.56 12.39
CA GLU A 200 -8.89 -6.80 11.80
C GLU A 200 -10.13 -7.51 11.30
N VAL A 201 -10.04 -8.06 10.09
CA VAL A 201 -11.16 -8.78 9.47
C VAL A 201 -11.62 -9.91 10.38
N GLU A 202 -10.67 -10.53 11.07
CA GLU A 202 -10.83 -11.60 12.04
C GLU A 202 -11.71 -11.20 13.24
N ARG A 203 -11.81 -9.91 13.56
CA ARG A 203 -12.68 -9.40 14.64
C ARG A 203 -14.11 -9.11 14.19
N MET A 204 -14.39 -9.18 12.88
CA MET A 204 -15.72 -8.88 12.36
C MET A 204 -16.72 -9.99 12.67
N LYS A 205 -18.01 -9.62 12.78
CA LYS A 205 -19.09 -10.56 13.10
C LYS A 205 -19.20 -11.68 12.07
N TRP A 206 -19.14 -11.34 10.78
CA TRP A 206 -19.19 -12.36 9.72
C TRP A 206 -18.06 -13.38 9.82
N PHE A 207 -16.85 -12.94 10.21
CA PHE A 207 -15.68 -13.81 10.27
C PHE A 207 -15.87 -14.86 11.37
N ASN A 208 -16.21 -14.41 12.58
CA ASN A 208 -16.46 -15.29 13.71
C ASN A 208 -17.63 -16.25 13.47
N LEU A 209 -18.68 -15.81 12.76
CA LEU A 209 -19.80 -16.68 12.38
C LEU A 209 -19.36 -17.80 11.43
N LEU A 210 -18.62 -17.47 10.38
CA LEU A 210 -18.26 -18.43 9.34
C LEU A 210 -17.00 -19.26 9.66
N LEU A 211 -16.19 -18.82 10.63
CA LEU A 211 -15.03 -19.59 11.10
C LEU A 211 -15.44 -20.94 11.70
N LEU A 212 -16.60 -20.98 12.36
CA LEU A 212 -17.17 -22.19 12.97
C LEU A 212 -18.12 -22.94 12.02
N TYR A 213 -18.19 -22.52 10.75
CA TYR A 213 -19.08 -23.16 9.79
C TYR A 213 -18.69 -24.63 9.61
N GLY A 214 -19.65 -25.51 9.87
CA GLY A 214 -19.47 -26.94 9.66
C GLY A 214 -18.58 -27.66 10.67
N THR A 215 -18.15 -26.99 11.75
CA THR A 215 -17.54 -27.65 12.92
C THR A 215 -18.63 -28.31 13.75
N SER A 216 -18.40 -29.54 14.23
CA SER A 216 -19.31 -30.19 15.17
C SER A 216 -18.91 -29.85 16.61
N ASP A 217 -19.87 -29.76 17.55
CA ASP A 217 -19.58 -29.56 18.98
C ASP A 217 -18.81 -30.74 19.62
N ASN A 218 -18.62 -31.84 18.88
CA ASN A 218 -17.85 -32.99 19.33
C ASN A 218 -16.35 -32.74 19.12
N THR A 219 -15.62 -32.69 20.23
CA THR A 219 -14.17 -32.44 20.32
C THR A 219 -13.26 -33.54 19.71
N ASP A 220 -13.85 -34.57 19.09
CA ASP A 220 -13.16 -35.68 18.41
C ASP A 220 -13.00 -35.43 16.90
N ASP A 221 -12.57 -34.22 16.51
CA ASP A 221 -12.24 -33.92 15.11
C ASP A 221 -10.89 -34.55 14.75
N GLU A 222 -10.95 -35.82 14.37
CA GLU A 222 -9.80 -36.54 13.83
C GLU A 222 -9.25 -35.77 12.61
N PRO A 223 -7.93 -35.50 12.51
CA PRO A 223 -7.33 -34.70 11.43
C PRO A 223 -7.62 -35.22 10.01
N SER A 224 -7.99 -36.50 9.89
CA SER A 224 -8.45 -37.18 8.69
C SER A 224 -9.77 -36.61 8.15
N ARG A 225 -10.73 -36.26 9.03
CA ARG A 225 -12.06 -35.73 8.68
C ARG A 225 -11.96 -34.32 8.10
N LEU A 226 -11.11 -33.47 8.68
CA LEU A 226 -10.82 -32.13 8.17
C LEU A 226 -10.24 -32.14 6.74
N LYS A 227 -9.58 -33.23 6.34
CA LYS A 227 -9.05 -33.36 4.96
C LYS A 227 -10.12 -33.70 3.93
N ILE A 228 -11.23 -34.29 4.34
CA ILE A 228 -12.31 -34.73 3.45
C ILE A 228 -13.46 -33.70 3.45
N ASP A 229 -13.50 -32.81 4.44
CA ASP A 229 -14.48 -31.74 4.52
C ASP A 229 -14.51 -30.88 3.23
N PRO A 230 -15.65 -30.86 2.50
CA PRO A 230 -15.77 -30.09 1.28
C PRO A 230 -15.75 -28.57 1.52
N ASP A 231 -16.03 -28.12 2.76
CA ASP A 231 -16.13 -26.72 3.15
C ASP A 231 -14.85 -26.16 3.79
N ARG A 232 -13.81 -26.98 4.00
CA ARG A 232 -12.56 -26.57 4.68
C ARG A 232 -11.86 -25.33 4.10
N LYS A 233 -12.15 -24.99 2.84
CA LYS A 233 -11.58 -23.82 2.15
C LYS A 233 -12.50 -22.61 2.14
N LEU A 234 -13.68 -22.68 2.76
CA LEU A 234 -14.68 -21.63 2.76
C LEU A 234 -14.08 -20.28 3.18
N MET A 235 -13.41 -20.24 4.34
CA MET A 235 -12.79 -19.01 4.84
C MET A 235 -11.75 -18.45 3.88
N SER A 236 -10.89 -19.29 3.31
CA SER A 236 -9.88 -18.85 2.35
C SER A 236 -10.51 -18.28 1.07
N HIS A 237 -11.57 -18.91 0.55
CA HIS A 237 -12.31 -18.40 -0.59
C HIS A 237 -13.07 -17.09 -0.29
N LEU A 238 -13.56 -16.90 0.93
CA LEU A 238 -14.22 -15.65 1.34
C LEU A 238 -13.24 -14.49 1.45
N VAL A 239 -12.06 -14.73 2.04
CA VAL A 239 -10.97 -13.75 2.08
C VAL A 239 -10.55 -13.37 0.66
N GLU A 240 -10.36 -14.36 -0.21
CA GLU A 240 -10.00 -14.12 -1.61
C GLU A 240 -11.06 -13.33 -2.37
N ARG A 241 -12.34 -13.68 -2.21
CA ARG A 241 -13.46 -13.12 -2.99
C ARG A 241 -13.95 -11.77 -2.49
N VAL A 242 -13.80 -11.48 -1.19
CA VAL A 242 -14.34 -10.25 -0.59
C VAL A 242 -13.23 -9.35 -0.07
N VAL A 243 -12.35 -9.87 0.79
CA VAL A 243 -11.34 -9.05 1.49
C VAL A 243 -10.28 -8.54 0.51
N LEU A 244 -9.70 -9.41 -0.33
CA LEU A 244 -8.68 -8.99 -1.30
C LEU A 244 -9.25 -8.08 -2.39
N VAL A 245 -10.48 -8.37 -2.86
CA VAL A 245 -11.16 -7.53 -3.86
C VAL A 245 -11.39 -6.13 -3.29
N LYS A 246 -11.91 -6.02 -2.07
CA LYS A 246 -12.08 -4.72 -1.41
C LYS A 246 -10.75 -4.03 -1.15
N LEU A 247 -9.74 -4.77 -0.72
CA LEU A 247 -8.41 -4.19 -0.48
C LEU A 247 -7.81 -3.60 -1.76
N LYS A 248 -7.98 -4.28 -2.90
CA LYS A 248 -7.55 -3.77 -4.21
C LYS A 248 -8.25 -2.45 -4.57
N GLU A 249 -9.54 -2.30 -4.26
CA GLU A 249 -10.24 -1.02 -4.44
C GLU A 249 -9.70 0.07 -3.50
N ILE A 250 -9.44 -0.25 -2.23
CA ILE A 250 -8.85 0.67 -1.25
C ILE A 250 -7.45 1.14 -1.67
N ILE A 251 -6.63 0.25 -2.23
CA ILE A 251 -5.32 0.59 -2.80
C ILE A 251 -5.47 1.60 -3.93
N GLY A 252 -6.46 1.40 -4.81
CA GLY A 252 -6.74 2.29 -5.93
C GLY A 252 -7.24 3.66 -5.50
N CYS A 253 -8.11 3.73 -4.48
CA CYS A 253 -8.77 4.98 -4.09
C CYS A 253 -8.13 5.72 -2.92
N TRP A 254 -7.39 5.06 -2.03
CA TRP A 254 -6.93 5.68 -0.78
C TRP A 254 -5.42 5.67 -0.57
N TRP A 255 -4.75 4.57 -0.92
CA TRP A 255 -3.34 4.40 -0.59
C TRP A 255 -2.45 5.43 -1.28
N ASP A 256 -1.59 6.07 -0.49
CA ASP A 256 -0.50 6.93 -0.96
C ASP A 256 0.84 6.21 -0.76
N PRO A 257 1.58 5.86 -1.83
CA PRO A 257 2.90 5.24 -1.73
C PRO A 257 3.94 6.10 -0.97
N LEU A 258 3.73 7.42 -0.93
CA LEU A 258 4.52 8.34 -0.12
C LEU A 258 4.11 8.35 1.36
N SER A 259 3.12 7.56 1.79
CA SER A 259 2.78 7.40 3.21
C SER A 259 3.43 6.15 3.79
N HIS A 260 4.43 6.33 4.66
CA HIS A 260 5.11 5.21 5.31
C HIS A 260 4.16 4.40 6.19
N VAL A 261 3.32 5.06 7.00
CA VAL A 261 2.37 4.40 7.90
C VAL A 261 1.37 3.53 7.12
N GLN A 262 0.79 4.06 6.04
CA GLN A 262 -0.13 3.28 5.22
C GLN A 262 0.59 2.10 4.54
N THR A 263 1.81 2.32 4.04
CA THR A 263 2.60 1.27 3.38
C THR A 263 2.97 0.15 4.35
N VAL A 264 3.41 0.45 5.57
CA VAL A 264 3.68 -0.55 6.62
C VAL A 264 2.44 -1.39 6.89
N ARG A 265 1.29 -0.75 7.14
CA ARG A 265 0.03 -1.45 7.41
C ARG A 265 -0.36 -2.37 6.26
N LEU A 266 -0.29 -1.85 5.04
CA LEU A 266 -0.67 -2.58 3.85
C LEU A 266 0.24 -3.79 3.59
N VAL A 267 1.56 -3.60 3.65
CA VAL A 267 2.54 -4.70 3.46
C VAL A 267 2.33 -5.80 4.49
N ASN A 268 2.17 -5.44 5.77
CA ASN A 268 1.97 -6.41 6.85
C ASN A 268 0.66 -7.19 6.67
N MET A 269 -0.40 -6.53 6.26
CA MET A 269 -1.69 -7.17 6.03
C MET A 269 -1.67 -8.10 4.82
N VAL A 270 -0.99 -7.72 3.72
CA VAL A 270 -0.82 -8.61 2.55
C VAL A 270 0.02 -9.83 2.91
N ARG A 271 1.09 -9.67 3.69
CA ARG A 271 1.91 -10.79 4.20
C ARG A 271 1.09 -11.72 5.09
N HIS A 272 0.35 -11.16 6.05
CA HIS A 272 -0.55 -11.91 6.93
C HIS A 272 -1.51 -12.77 6.13
N TYR A 273 -2.20 -12.19 5.13
CA TYR A 273 -3.14 -12.97 4.32
C TYR A 273 -2.45 -14.04 3.48
N ALA A 274 -1.29 -13.74 2.88
CA ALA A 274 -0.52 -14.72 2.11
C ALA A 274 -0.02 -15.89 2.96
N GLU A 275 0.28 -15.67 4.24
CA GLU A 275 0.73 -16.70 5.18
C GLU A 275 -0.45 -17.48 5.81
N ALA A 276 -1.53 -16.78 6.16
CA ALA A 276 -2.66 -17.36 6.91
C ALA A 276 -3.63 -18.18 6.03
N TYR A 277 -3.71 -17.91 4.72
CA TYR A 277 -4.69 -18.55 3.83
C TYR A 277 -4.01 -19.28 2.67
N PRO A 278 -3.84 -20.61 2.74
CA PRO A 278 -3.12 -21.40 1.73
C PRO A 278 -3.71 -21.35 0.31
N SER A 279 -4.97 -20.93 0.14
CA SER A 279 -5.55 -20.74 -1.20
C SER A 279 -5.00 -19.51 -1.92
N LEU A 280 -4.41 -18.56 -1.20
CA LEU A 280 -3.83 -17.34 -1.72
C LEU A 280 -2.41 -17.58 -2.27
N GLY A 281 -2.33 -18.45 -3.27
CA GLY A 281 -1.10 -18.75 -3.99
C GLY A 281 -0.92 -17.92 -5.27
N PRO A 282 0.19 -18.10 -6.00
CA PRO A 282 0.48 -17.38 -7.25
C PRO A 282 -0.55 -17.54 -8.37
N SER A 283 -1.45 -18.52 -8.28
CA SER A 283 -2.55 -18.74 -9.23
C SER A 283 -3.80 -17.91 -8.92
N SER A 284 -3.93 -17.35 -7.70
CA SER A 284 -5.09 -16.56 -7.28
C SER A 284 -5.22 -15.29 -8.12
N LYS A 285 -6.37 -15.14 -8.79
CA LYS A 285 -6.66 -13.95 -9.61
C LYS A 285 -6.79 -12.69 -8.73
N PRO A 286 -7.56 -12.67 -7.63
CA PRO A 286 -7.64 -11.50 -6.77
C PRO A 286 -6.29 -11.08 -6.19
N LEU A 287 -5.42 -12.02 -5.84
CA LEU A 287 -4.06 -11.70 -5.41
C LEU A 287 -3.24 -11.05 -6.54
N LYS A 288 -3.32 -11.58 -7.76
CA LYS A 288 -2.68 -10.94 -8.93
C LYS A 288 -3.20 -9.53 -9.15
N ASP A 289 -4.52 -9.33 -9.18
CA ASP A 289 -5.13 -8.03 -9.40
C ASP A 289 -4.73 -7.01 -8.31
N LEU A 290 -4.62 -7.47 -7.06
CA LEU A 290 -4.10 -6.69 -5.93
C LEU A 290 -2.63 -6.27 -6.17
N THR A 291 -1.76 -7.20 -6.53
CA THR A 291 -0.34 -6.90 -6.80
C THR A 291 -0.16 -5.95 -7.99
N HIS A 292 -0.97 -6.09 -9.05
CA HIS A 292 -0.98 -5.15 -10.16
C HIS A 292 -1.41 -3.75 -9.73
N ALA A 293 -2.42 -3.62 -8.87
CA ALA A 293 -2.84 -2.32 -8.34
C ALA A 293 -1.73 -1.65 -7.50
N ILE A 294 -1.01 -2.44 -6.70
CA ILE A 294 0.16 -1.96 -5.93
C ILE A 294 1.24 -1.42 -6.88
N ILE A 295 1.62 -2.21 -7.88
CA ILE A 295 2.64 -1.83 -8.86
C ILE A 295 2.23 -0.57 -9.61
N ALA A 296 0.99 -0.49 -10.06
CA ALA A 296 0.46 0.68 -10.77
C ALA A 296 0.51 1.95 -9.91
N LYS A 297 0.14 1.86 -8.64
CA LYS A 297 0.18 3.00 -7.70
C LYS A 297 1.61 3.46 -7.42
N ILE A 298 2.56 2.54 -7.24
CA ILE A 298 3.98 2.89 -7.07
C ILE A 298 4.50 3.58 -8.34
N ARG A 299 4.20 3.05 -9.53
CA ARG A 299 4.59 3.68 -10.81
C ARG A 299 4.02 5.09 -10.96
N ASP A 300 2.73 5.29 -10.68
CA ASP A 300 2.12 6.62 -10.72
C ASP A 300 2.85 7.62 -9.80
N ALA A 301 3.26 7.18 -8.60
CA ALA A 301 4.00 8.03 -7.68
C ALA A 301 5.43 8.32 -8.17
N ILE A 302 6.11 7.35 -8.78
CA ILE A 302 7.43 7.57 -9.39
C ILE A 302 7.32 8.61 -10.50
N ASP A 303 6.35 8.46 -11.40
CA ASP A 303 6.21 9.28 -12.59
C ASP A 303 5.76 10.71 -12.28
N ASN A 304 4.91 10.90 -11.26
CA ASN A 304 4.21 12.16 -11.02
C ASN A 304 4.50 12.86 -9.69
N ASP A 305 5.11 12.17 -8.72
CA ASP A 305 5.40 12.74 -7.39
C ASP A 305 6.90 12.94 -7.11
N ILE A 306 7.80 12.40 -7.94
CA ILE A 306 9.25 12.59 -7.78
C ILE A 306 9.76 13.70 -8.69
N PHE A 307 10.34 14.72 -8.06
CA PHE A 307 11.01 15.82 -8.74
C PHE A 307 12.22 16.25 -7.94
N ILE A 308 13.44 16.10 -8.46
CA ILE A 308 14.67 16.59 -7.81
C ILE A 308 15.22 17.76 -8.63
N PRO A 309 15.37 18.97 -8.06
CA PRO A 309 15.90 20.11 -8.79
C PRO A 309 17.40 19.89 -9.10
N MET A 310 17.72 19.83 -10.39
CA MET A 310 19.09 19.65 -10.89
C MET A 310 19.59 20.96 -11.50
N PHE A 311 20.07 21.88 -10.66
CA PHE A 311 20.59 23.18 -11.08
C PHE A 311 22.13 23.23 -11.07
N PRO A 312 22.76 24.27 -11.67
CA PRO A 312 24.21 24.46 -11.59
C PRO A 312 24.74 24.58 -10.15
N LYS A 313 25.90 24.01 -9.85
CA LYS A 313 26.43 23.90 -8.47
C LYS A 313 26.51 25.22 -7.68
N ASN A 314 26.76 26.34 -8.36
CA ASN A 314 26.93 27.67 -7.74
C ASN A 314 25.65 28.16 -7.03
N VAL A 315 24.46 27.68 -7.42
CA VAL A 315 23.22 28.10 -6.73
C VAL A 315 23.03 27.43 -5.36
N TYR A 316 23.87 26.43 -5.04
CA TYR A 316 23.83 25.68 -3.78
C TYR A 316 24.91 26.10 -2.78
N GLU A 317 25.74 27.11 -3.09
CA GLU A 317 26.84 27.55 -2.22
C GLU A 317 26.38 27.89 -0.80
N ASN A 318 25.24 28.56 -0.68
CA ASN A 318 24.59 28.77 0.61
C ASN A 318 23.68 27.57 0.95
N LYS A 319 24.08 26.79 1.95
CA LYS A 319 23.32 25.63 2.46
C LYS A 319 21.92 26.00 2.99
N ASN A 320 21.74 27.26 3.41
CA ASN A 320 20.48 27.78 3.93
C ASN A 320 19.63 28.50 2.85
N SER A 321 20.06 28.49 1.59
CA SER A 321 19.26 29.05 0.50
C SER A 321 17.98 28.24 0.28
N GLY A 322 16.95 28.88 -0.26
CA GLY A 322 15.69 28.20 -0.61
C GLY A 322 15.91 27.04 -1.58
N VAL A 323 16.82 27.20 -2.55
CA VAL A 323 17.22 26.20 -3.53
C VAL A 323 17.85 24.97 -2.86
N SER A 324 18.80 25.19 -1.94
CA SER A 324 19.46 24.13 -1.18
C SER A 324 18.46 23.35 -0.33
N LEU A 325 17.60 24.05 0.42
CA LEU A 325 16.58 23.41 1.24
C LEU A 325 15.53 22.66 0.41
N PHE A 326 15.19 23.17 -0.77
CA PHE A 326 14.28 22.48 -1.70
C PHE A 326 14.89 21.20 -2.25
N PHE A 327 16.14 21.23 -2.71
CA PHE A 327 16.87 20.02 -3.13
C PHE A 327 16.94 18.97 -2.03
N GLN A 328 17.30 19.36 -0.80
CA GLN A 328 17.36 18.45 0.35
C GLN A 328 16.01 17.76 0.56
N ARG A 329 14.92 18.54 0.61
CA ARG A 329 13.56 17.99 0.75
C ARG A 329 13.21 16.98 -0.33
N GLN A 330 13.46 17.33 -1.59
CA GLN A 330 13.10 16.48 -2.72
C GLN A 330 13.91 15.19 -2.77
N PHE A 331 15.19 15.23 -2.36
CA PHE A 331 15.99 14.03 -2.17
C PHE A 331 15.33 13.08 -1.16
N TRP A 332 14.91 13.60 0.00
CA TRP A 332 14.31 12.79 1.05
C TRP A 332 12.90 12.29 0.71
N VAL A 333 12.14 13.00 -0.12
CA VAL A 333 10.88 12.50 -0.70
C VAL A 333 11.15 11.30 -1.62
N ALA A 334 12.14 11.40 -2.51
CA ALA A 334 12.53 10.30 -3.38
C ALA A 334 13.07 9.09 -2.61
N TRP A 335 13.88 9.32 -1.58
CA TRP A 335 14.35 8.27 -0.68
C TRP A 335 13.20 7.62 0.09
N LYS A 336 12.22 8.40 0.55
CA LYS A 336 11.03 7.87 1.22
C LYS A 336 10.25 6.93 0.31
N LEU A 337 10.04 7.32 -0.95
CA LEU A 337 9.37 6.44 -1.92
C LEU A 337 10.20 5.19 -2.22
N LEU A 338 11.52 5.30 -2.34
CA LEU A 338 12.42 4.15 -2.47
C LEU A 338 12.24 3.19 -1.29
N SER A 339 12.34 3.70 -0.06
CA SER A 339 12.19 2.91 1.16
C SER A 339 10.82 2.21 1.22
N SER A 340 9.73 2.95 0.99
CA SER A 340 8.38 2.38 0.90
C SER A 340 8.26 1.31 -0.19
N THR A 341 8.90 1.50 -1.35
CA THR A 341 8.88 0.55 -2.47
C THR A 341 9.63 -0.74 -2.09
N LEU A 342 10.79 -0.63 -1.45
CA LEU A 342 11.60 -1.77 -1.04
C LEU A 342 10.95 -2.62 0.05
N MET A 343 10.00 -2.07 0.83
CA MET A 343 9.23 -2.84 1.81
C MET A 343 8.40 -3.96 1.17
N TRP A 344 8.08 -3.86 -0.12
CA TRP A 344 7.36 -4.86 -0.89
C TRP A 344 8.22 -6.05 -1.33
N HIS A 345 9.52 -6.03 -1.03
CA HIS A 345 10.39 -7.19 -1.21
C HIS A 345 9.80 -8.40 -0.46
N LYS A 346 9.92 -9.59 -1.09
CA LYS A 346 9.26 -10.86 -0.71
C LYS A 346 7.73 -10.91 -0.85
N VAL A 347 7.09 -9.82 -1.25
CA VAL A 347 5.66 -9.81 -1.65
C VAL A 347 5.54 -9.71 -3.16
N LEU A 348 6.27 -8.77 -3.76
CA LEU A 348 6.44 -8.67 -5.21
C LEU A 348 7.69 -9.43 -5.65
N SER A 349 7.74 -9.82 -6.93
CA SER A 349 8.92 -10.49 -7.50
C SER A 349 10.14 -9.58 -7.52
N ASP A 350 11.33 -10.16 -7.43
CA ASP A 350 12.59 -9.41 -7.45
C ASP A 350 12.76 -8.59 -8.73
N SER A 351 12.29 -9.09 -9.86
CA SER A 351 12.27 -8.36 -11.13
C SER A 351 11.47 -7.05 -11.07
N VAL A 352 10.32 -7.07 -10.40
CA VAL A 352 9.46 -5.89 -10.22
C VAL A 352 10.08 -4.93 -9.22
N ILE A 353 10.62 -5.42 -8.11
CA ILE A 353 11.30 -4.57 -7.13
C ILE A 353 12.53 -3.91 -7.76
N HIS A 354 13.32 -4.65 -8.53
CA HIS A 354 14.43 -4.09 -9.28
C HIS A 354 13.98 -2.99 -10.25
N ASP A 355 12.92 -3.23 -11.02
CA ASP A 355 12.36 -2.27 -11.96
C ASP A 355 11.92 -0.95 -11.28
N LEU A 356 11.18 -1.05 -10.18
CA LEU A 356 10.61 0.11 -9.48
C LEU A 356 11.65 0.82 -8.62
N ALA A 357 12.35 0.09 -7.75
CA ALA A 357 13.24 0.67 -6.75
C ALA A 357 14.62 1.00 -7.32
N VAL A 358 15.24 0.07 -8.05
CA VAL A 358 16.63 0.24 -8.51
C VAL A 358 16.67 1.02 -9.82
N ARG A 359 15.97 0.55 -10.86
CA ARG A 359 15.99 1.20 -12.18
C ARG A 359 15.31 2.57 -12.13
N SER A 360 14.09 2.63 -11.62
CA SER A 360 13.24 3.82 -11.76
C SER A 360 13.42 4.86 -10.65
N LEU A 361 13.86 4.49 -9.44
CA LEU A 361 14.08 5.44 -8.33
C LEU A 361 15.56 5.70 -8.07
N LEU A 362 16.32 4.65 -7.76
CA LEU A 362 17.74 4.79 -7.43
C LEU A 362 18.54 5.32 -8.62
N ASN A 363 18.47 4.63 -9.76
CA ASN A 363 19.31 4.93 -10.91
C ASN A 363 18.89 6.19 -11.66
N LEU A 364 17.57 6.45 -11.75
CA LEU A 364 17.04 7.57 -12.53
C LEU A 364 17.02 8.90 -11.73
N TYR A 365 16.74 8.87 -10.43
CA TYR A 365 16.59 10.10 -9.63
C TYR A 365 17.64 10.24 -8.53
N LEU A 366 17.81 9.24 -7.67
CA LEU A 366 18.65 9.38 -6.47
C LEU A 366 20.15 9.42 -6.80
N LEU A 367 20.65 8.62 -7.75
CA LEU A 367 22.06 8.63 -8.13
C LEU A 367 22.51 9.96 -8.76
N PRO A 368 21.77 10.56 -9.71
CA PRO A 368 22.07 11.92 -10.17
C PRO A 368 22.10 12.94 -9.04
N ALA A 369 21.15 12.85 -8.10
CA ALA A 369 21.10 13.72 -6.94
C ALA A 369 22.29 13.51 -5.97
N LEU A 370 22.69 12.25 -5.75
CA LEU A 370 23.87 11.89 -4.97
C LEU A 370 25.16 12.44 -5.59
N ASN A 371 25.29 12.34 -6.92
CA ASN A 371 26.43 12.93 -7.64
C ASN A 371 26.49 14.45 -7.46
N LEU A 372 25.35 15.16 -7.61
CA LEU A 372 25.28 16.60 -7.35
C LEU A 372 25.61 16.93 -5.88
N ALA A 373 25.08 16.17 -4.94
CA ALA A 373 25.39 16.34 -3.52
C ALA A 373 26.90 16.16 -3.26
N ALA A 374 27.55 15.20 -3.92
CA ALA A 374 28.98 14.95 -3.77
C ALA A 374 29.85 16.09 -4.34
N GLU A 375 29.38 16.80 -5.38
CA GLU A 375 30.05 18.01 -5.88
C GLU A 375 29.91 19.20 -4.92
N ILE A 376 28.80 19.30 -4.19
CA ILE A 376 28.51 20.42 -3.29
C ILE A 376 29.14 20.19 -1.91
N ASN A 377 28.95 18.98 -1.36
CA ASN A 377 29.40 18.58 -0.03
C ASN A 377 29.52 17.04 0.06
N PRO A 378 30.72 16.47 -0.11
CA PRO A 378 30.95 15.02 -0.05
C PRO A 378 30.39 14.34 1.21
N SER A 379 30.43 15.01 2.38
CA SER A 379 29.91 14.44 3.63
C SER A 379 28.38 14.34 3.65
N ASP A 380 27.66 15.27 3.00
CA ASP A 380 26.20 15.19 2.83
C ASP A 380 25.83 14.03 1.88
N ALA A 381 26.60 13.85 0.81
CA ALA A 381 26.42 12.75 -0.12
C ALA A 381 26.66 11.38 0.55
N LEU A 382 27.65 11.29 1.43
CA LEU A 382 27.92 10.08 2.21
C LEU A 382 26.75 9.72 3.14
N ASP A 383 26.23 10.69 3.90
CA ASP A 383 25.09 10.45 4.80
C ASP A 383 23.82 10.03 4.04
N LYS A 384 23.53 10.69 2.91
CA LYS A 384 22.44 10.31 2.01
C LYS A 384 22.63 8.90 1.46
N CYS A 385 23.83 8.56 1.01
CA CYS A 385 24.15 7.26 0.47
C CYS A 385 23.99 6.15 1.53
N ARG A 386 24.43 6.42 2.76
CA ARG A 386 24.22 5.53 3.92
C ARG A 386 22.74 5.23 4.11
N ASN A 387 21.88 6.25 4.07
CA ASN A 387 20.43 6.05 4.19
C ASN A 387 19.83 5.27 3.02
N VAL A 388 20.29 5.50 1.79
CA VAL A 388 19.88 4.70 0.62
C VAL A 388 20.22 3.23 0.82
N ILE A 389 21.45 2.93 1.23
CA ILE A 389 21.94 1.57 1.43
C ILE A 389 21.23 0.89 2.61
N ASN A 390 20.99 1.62 3.70
CA ASN A 390 20.24 1.09 4.85
C ASN A 390 18.79 0.70 4.53
N ALA A 391 18.20 1.28 3.49
CA ALA A 391 16.87 0.91 3.01
C ALA A 391 16.88 -0.39 2.15
N LEU A 392 18.04 -0.79 1.60
CA LEU A 392 18.14 -1.97 0.73
C LEU A 392 17.88 -3.28 1.51
N PRO A 393 17.22 -4.27 0.89
CA PRO A 393 17.06 -5.58 1.50
C PRO A 393 18.40 -6.24 1.79
N ARG A 394 18.66 -6.59 3.05
CA ARG A 394 19.91 -7.26 3.47
C ARG A 394 20.19 -8.60 2.75
N ALA A 395 19.16 -9.23 2.19
CA ALA A 395 19.31 -10.46 1.42
C ALA A 395 20.11 -10.26 0.11
N TRP A 396 20.10 -9.04 -0.43
CA TRP A 396 20.73 -8.70 -1.70
C TRP A 396 22.26 -8.76 -1.68
N VAL A 397 22.86 -8.62 -0.48
CA VAL A 397 24.32 -8.68 -0.27
C VAL A 397 24.92 -10.04 -0.63
N LYS A 398 24.12 -11.11 -0.53
CA LYS A 398 24.58 -12.49 -0.74
C LYS A 398 24.29 -13.03 -2.14
N SER A 399 23.64 -12.25 -2.99
CA SER A 399 23.19 -12.68 -4.31
C SER A 399 24.06 -12.06 -5.40
N GLU A 400 24.79 -12.88 -6.15
CA GLU A 400 25.62 -12.43 -7.29
C GLU A 400 24.77 -11.70 -8.34
N GLU A 401 23.55 -12.17 -8.59
CA GLU A 401 22.62 -11.52 -9.52
C GLU A 401 22.22 -10.12 -9.03
N THR A 402 22.09 -9.93 -7.71
CA THR A 402 21.68 -8.65 -7.16
C THR A 402 22.81 -7.62 -7.14
N HIS A 403 24.06 -8.08 -6.98
CA HIS A 403 25.23 -7.23 -7.15
C HIS A 403 25.26 -6.57 -8.55
N ALA A 404 24.87 -7.31 -9.60
CA ALA A 404 24.84 -6.80 -10.96
C ALA A 404 23.97 -5.53 -11.13
N PHE A 405 22.91 -5.40 -10.34
CA PHE A 405 22.00 -4.26 -10.42
C PHE A 405 22.45 -3.03 -9.63
N LEU A 406 23.35 -3.20 -8.65
CA LEU A 406 23.87 -2.13 -7.80
C LEU A 406 25.19 -1.53 -8.30
N GLY A 407 25.71 -1.97 -9.45
CA GLY A 407 27.00 -1.50 -9.98
C GLY A 407 27.12 0.02 -10.13
N ARG A 408 26.04 0.74 -10.45
CA ARG A 408 26.08 2.22 -10.51
C ARG A 408 26.24 2.88 -9.14
N LEU A 409 25.74 2.24 -8.08
CA LEU A 409 25.91 2.69 -6.70
C LEU A 409 27.33 2.38 -6.20
N GLU A 410 27.86 1.22 -6.56
CA GLU A 410 29.27 0.86 -6.36
C GLU A 410 30.19 1.90 -7.02
N ASP A 411 29.99 2.20 -8.31
CA ASP A 411 30.76 3.21 -9.05
C ASP A 411 30.68 4.59 -8.39
N PHE A 412 29.51 4.97 -7.88
CA PHE A 412 29.33 6.22 -7.15
C PHE A 412 30.15 6.24 -5.85
N LEU A 413 30.13 5.16 -5.06
CA LEU A 413 30.90 5.06 -3.81
C LEU A 413 32.40 5.15 -4.07
N VAL A 414 32.90 4.50 -5.13
CA VAL A 414 34.32 4.61 -5.54
C VAL A 414 34.68 6.06 -5.87
N LYS A 415 33.85 6.76 -6.66
CA LYS A 415 34.06 8.18 -6.99
C LYS A 415 33.94 9.09 -5.76
N LEU A 416 33.06 8.75 -4.83
CA LEU A 416 32.90 9.51 -3.59
C LEU A 416 34.15 9.41 -2.72
N ALA A 417 34.78 8.23 -2.63
CA ALA A 417 36.03 8.04 -1.90
C ALA A 417 37.15 8.95 -2.42
N GLU A 418 37.25 9.16 -3.74
CA GLU A 418 38.25 10.05 -4.34
C GLU A 418 38.06 11.53 -3.96
N LYS A 419 36.83 11.92 -3.61
CA LYS A 419 36.46 13.28 -3.22
C LYS A 419 36.52 13.54 -1.72
N LEU A 420 36.58 12.48 -0.92
CA LEU A 420 36.74 12.58 0.52
C LEU A 420 38.22 12.82 0.84
N ASP A 421 38.48 13.63 1.86
CA ASP A 421 39.85 13.99 2.26
C ASP A 421 40.66 12.72 2.60
N PRO A 422 41.80 12.46 1.92
CA PRO A 422 42.64 11.27 2.11
C PRO A 422 43.53 11.33 3.35
N ALA A 423 43.25 12.20 4.32
CA ALA A 423 43.94 12.18 5.61
C ALA A 423 43.97 10.77 6.20
N ALA A 424 45.15 10.35 6.70
CA ALA A 424 45.35 9.04 7.31
C ALA A 424 44.30 8.80 8.39
N HIS A 425 43.60 7.65 8.30
CA HIS A 425 42.50 7.25 9.19
C HIS A 425 41.22 8.09 9.10
N SER A 426 40.88 8.60 7.91
CA SER A 426 39.59 9.26 7.66
C SER A 426 38.40 8.34 7.99
N PRO A 427 37.56 8.66 9.00
CA PRO A 427 36.38 7.87 9.34
C PRO A 427 35.40 7.76 8.17
N ALA A 428 35.36 8.77 7.29
CA ALA A 428 34.50 8.79 6.11
C ALA A 428 34.93 7.75 5.07
N LEU A 429 36.25 7.55 4.84
CA LEU A 429 36.75 6.53 3.93
C LEU A 429 36.52 5.11 4.47
N LYS A 430 36.66 4.92 5.78
CA LYS A 430 36.30 3.66 6.44
C LYS A 430 34.82 3.34 6.23
N GLU A 431 33.96 4.34 6.39
CA GLU A 431 32.54 4.18 6.16
C GLU A 431 32.21 3.84 4.71
N VAL A 432 32.85 4.46 3.71
CA VAL A 432 32.68 4.08 2.31
C VAL A 432 33.05 2.60 2.08
N CYS A 433 34.14 2.12 2.70
CA CYS A 433 34.51 0.72 2.64
C CYS A 433 33.43 -0.19 3.25
N ASP A 434 32.86 0.19 4.39
CA ASP A 434 31.78 -0.56 5.04
C ASP A 434 30.50 -0.57 4.20
N LEU A 435 30.16 0.55 3.55
CA LEU A 435 29.04 0.66 2.63
C LEU A 435 29.23 -0.21 1.38
N LEU A 436 30.43 -0.22 0.79
CA LEU A 436 30.75 -1.11 -0.35
C LEU A 436 30.59 -2.58 0.02
N LYS A 437 31.10 -2.99 1.19
CA LYS A 437 30.91 -4.36 1.70
C LYS A 437 29.43 -4.69 1.91
N SER A 438 28.65 -3.73 2.41
CA SER A 438 27.23 -3.91 2.66
C SER A 438 26.38 -4.06 1.39
N ILE A 439 26.91 -3.77 0.21
CA ILE A 439 26.26 -4.05 -1.08
C ILE A 439 26.92 -5.21 -1.85
N GLY A 440 27.87 -5.91 -1.24
CA GLY A 440 28.58 -7.06 -1.83
C GLY A 440 29.84 -6.70 -2.62
N ALA A 441 30.22 -5.41 -2.70
CA ALA A 441 31.37 -4.93 -3.47
C ALA A 441 32.70 -5.06 -2.71
N GLN A 442 33.02 -6.27 -2.26
CA GLN A 442 34.19 -6.55 -1.41
C GLN A 442 35.51 -6.15 -2.10
N SER A 443 35.67 -6.47 -3.39
CA SER A 443 36.91 -6.16 -4.13
C SER A 443 37.21 -4.66 -4.20
N GLN A 444 36.19 -3.81 -4.37
CA GLN A 444 36.40 -2.36 -4.37
C GLN A 444 36.67 -1.83 -2.96
N ALA A 445 35.99 -2.37 -1.95
CA ALA A 445 36.27 -2.01 -0.56
C ALA A 445 37.72 -2.27 -0.19
N ASP A 446 38.27 -3.42 -0.59
CA ASP A 446 39.68 -3.79 -0.31
C ASP A 446 40.67 -2.88 -1.06
N LYS A 447 40.35 -2.50 -2.31
CA LYS A 447 41.16 -1.55 -3.09
C LYS A 447 41.21 -0.16 -2.46
N ILE A 448 40.06 0.35 -1.99
CA ILE A 448 39.98 1.66 -1.33
C ILE A 448 40.71 1.61 0.01
N ALA A 449 40.51 0.54 0.80
CA ALA A 449 41.22 0.33 2.05
C ALA A 449 42.73 0.35 1.82
N TYR A 450 43.25 -0.46 0.89
CA TYR A 450 44.69 -0.49 0.57
C TYR A 450 45.24 0.87 0.11
N LYS A 451 44.43 1.67 -0.60
CA LYS A 451 44.85 2.96 -1.15
C LYS A 451 44.85 4.09 -0.11
N TYR A 452 43.98 4.05 0.89
CA TYR A 452 43.69 5.22 1.75
C TYR A 452 43.72 4.95 3.28
N LEU A 453 43.70 3.71 3.74
CA LEU A 453 43.62 3.32 5.16
C LEU A 453 44.79 2.43 5.56
#